data_AF-A0A520Y3R1-F1
#
_entry.id   AF-A0A520Y3R1-F1
#
_cell.length_a   1.000
_cell.length_b   1.000
_cell.length_c   1.000
_cell.angle_alpha   90.00
_cell.angle_beta   90.00
_cell.angle_gamma   90.00
#
_symmetry.space_group_name_H-M   'P 1'
#
loop_
_entity.id
_entity.type
_entity.pdbx_description
1 polymer ?
#
loop_
_entity_poly.entity_id
_entity_poly.type
_entity_poly.pdbx_seq_one_letter_code
_entity_poly.pdbx_strand_id
1 'polypeptide(L)'
;MQNAWELPTPLVDPVADEAIQGVLRTVGSPGSFFTAAERLEFAKHARFARGLTETPSSLPPVVASAVARIAVEAMTSRSEHVAAWEQDGRDVLAYIELVAVVSVICSIDSYRVGVGAPLDVLPDPMPGDPVPVIDDRAKKANSWVPTVGVALAPTALSALPNESAMKKPLGIAFYLDDKVVHQYDVEPGRELSRPQMELVASRTSWLNECFF
;
A
#
# COMPACT_ATOMS: atom_id res chain seq x y z
N MET A 1 17.43 4.23 -40.51
CA MET A 1 16.61 3.29 -39.71
C MET A 1 16.81 3.65 -38.26
N GLN A 2 15.88 4.41 -37.68
CA GLN A 2 15.82 4.61 -36.24
C GLN A 2 15.29 3.32 -35.62
N ASN A 3 15.91 2.95 -34.52
CA ASN A 3 15.73 1.72 -33.81
C ASN A 3 14.36 1.70 -33.14
N ALA A 4 13.45 0.85 -33.59
CA ALA A 4 12.05 0.75 -33.13
C ALA A 4 11.89 0.18 -31.70
N TRP A 5 12.94 0.25 -30.88
CA TRP A 5 13.03 -0.32 -29.54
C TRP A 5 13.75 0.61 -28.56
N GLU A 6 13.95 1.88 -28.92
CA GLU A 6 14.15 2.90 -27.88
C GLU A 6 12.87 2.94 -27.04
N LEU A 7 13.00 2.53 -25.78
CA LEU A 7 11.91 2.71 -24.82
C LEU A 7 11.57 4.20 -24.81
N PRO A 8 10.29 4.57 -24.96
CA PRO A 8 9.89 5.96 -24.88
C PRO A 8 10.40 6.55 -23.56
N THR A 9 10.71 7.85 -23.57
CA THR A 9 11.03 8.60 -22.34
C THR A 9 10.00 8.21 -21.27
N PRO A 10 10.41 7.90 -20.03
CA PRO A 10 9.48 7.48 -18.98
C PRO A 10 8.29 8.43 -18.93
N LEU A 11 7.12 7.92 -19.34
CA LEU A 11 5.88 8.68 -19.35
C LEU A 11 5.29 8.58 -17.94
N VAL A 12 5.82 9.43 -17.06
CA VAL A 12 5.23 9.63 -15.74
C VAL A 12 3.95 10.45 -15.95
N ASP A 13 2.81 9.85 -15.61
CA ASP A 13 1.52 10.53 -15.61
C ASP A 13 1.53 11.62 -14.52
N PRO A 14 1.30 12.91 -14.85
CA PRO A 14 1.29 13.99 -13.87
C PRO A 14 0.31 13.77 -12.70
N VAL A 15 -0.84 13.15 -12.95
CA VAL A 15 -1.83 12.84 -11.90
C VAL A 15 -1.29 11.76 -10.96
N ALA A 16 -0.61 10.75 -11.52
CA ALA A 16 0.07 9.75 -10.73
C ALA A 16 1.20 10.36 -9.90
N ASP A 17 2.01 11.24 -10.49
CA ASP A 17 3.12 11.89 -9.79
C ASP A 17 2.63 12.73 -8.62
N GLU A 18 1.60 13.56 -8.82
CA GLU A 18 1.01 14.38 -7.75
C GLU A 18 0.48 13.50 -6.60
N ALA A 19 -0.23 12.41 -6.92
CA ALA A 19 -0.73 11.46 -5.93
C ALA A 19 0.40 10.78 -5.16
N ILE A 20 1.46 10.35 -5.87
CA ILE A 20 2.66 9.73 -5.28
C ILE A 20 3.32 10.71 -4.29
N GLN A 21 3.61 11.95 -4.73
CA GLN A 21 4.25 12.95 -3.86
C GLN A 21 3.38 13.28 -2.64
N GLY A 22 2.06 13.34 -2.82
CA GLY A 22 1.11 13.51 -1.72
C GLY A 22 1.20 12.39 -0.69
N VAL A 23 1.18 11.14 -1.14
CA VAL A 23 1.25 9.97 -0.25
C VAL A 23 2.62 9.83 0.41
N LEU A 24 3.71 10.10 -0.29
CA LEU A 24 5.06 10.09 0.32
C LEU A 24 5.17 11.10 1.47
N ARG A 25 4.62 12.31 1.31
CA ARG A 25 4.55 13.29 2.42
C ARG A 25 3.77 12.76 3.62
N THR A 26 2.66 12.07 3.38
CA THR A 26 1.86 11.45 4.45
C THR A 26 2.60 10.30 5.14
N VAL A 27 3.32 9.46 4.39
CA VAL A 27 4.19 8.41 4.96
C VAL A 27 5.32 9.02 5.79
N GLY A 28 5.87 10.15 5.36
CA GLY A 28 6.86 10.94 6.09
C GLY A 28 6.31 11.72 7.29
N SER A 29 5.03 11.54 7.64
CA SER A 29 4.38 12.17 8.80
C SER A 29 4.02 11.12 9.85
N PRO A 30 3.95 11.47 11.15
CA PRO A 30 3.39 10.58 12.17
C PRO A 30 1.97 10.17 11.79
N GLY A 31 1.56 8.96 12.14
CA GLY A 31 0.13 8.61 12.06
C GLY A 31 -0.37 7.94 13.31
N SER A 32 -1.17 6.88 13.19
CA SER A 32 -1.97 6.44 14.35
C SER A 32 -1.14 5.83 15.48
N PHE A 33 -0.14 5.02 15.18
CA PHE A 33 0.64 4.23 16.12
C PHE A 33 2.14 4.34 15.91
N PHE A 34 2.59 4.81 14.74
CA PHE A 34 4.00 4.94 14.42
C PHE A 34 4.41 6.38 14.12
N THR A 35 5.62 6.70 14.53
CA THR A 35 6.30 7.95 14.16
C THR A 35 6.63 7.94 12.66
N ALA A 36 6.90 9.13 12.10
CA ALA A 36 7.38 9.23 10.72
C ALA A 36 8.64 8.38 10.48
N ALA A 37 9.57 8.37 11.43
CA ALA A 37 10.82 7.61 11.30
C ALA A 37 10.56 6.11 11.18
N GLU A 38 9.69 5.54 12.01
CA GLU A 38 9.34 4.12 11.95
C GLU A 38 8.63 3.75 10.65
N ARG A 39 7.69 4.59 10.18
CA ARG A 39 7.01 4.41 8.89
C ARG A 39 8.00 4.39 7.73
N LEU A 40 8.98 5.29 7.75
CA LEU A 40 10.03 5.33 6.73
C LEU A 40 10.98 4.12 6.83
N GLU A 41 11.22 3.57 8.02
CA GLU A 41 11.94 2.30 8.16
C GLU A 41 11.15 1.12 7.57
N PHE A 42 9.81 1.11 7.66
CA PHE A 42 8.98 0.12 6.95
C PHE A 42 9.14 0.26 5.44
N ALA A 43 9.10 1.49 4.92
CA ALA A 43 9.28 1.76 3.50
C ALA A 43 10.65 1.28 2.98
N LYS A 44 11.72 1.58 3.73
CA LYS A 44 13.09 1.09 3.43
C LYS A 44 13.16 -0.43 3.46
N HIS A 45 12.58 -1.07 4.47
CA HIS A 45 12.59 -2.54 4.56
C HIS A 45 11.80 -3.20 3.43
N ALA A 46 10.66 -2.62 3.05
CA ALA A 46 9.86 -3.12 1.93
C ALA A 46 10.64 -3.06 0.62
N ARG A 47 11.37 -1.96 0.37
CA ARG A 47 12.27 -1.83 -0.78
C ARG A 47 13.41 -2.85 -0.75
N PHE A 48 14.05 -3.03 0.41
CA PHE A 48 15.09 -4.03 0.60
C PHE A 48 14.58 -5.45 0.36
N ALA A 49 13.46 -5.83 0.97
CA ALA A 49 12.85 -7.15 0.81
C ALA A 49 12.50 -7.47 -0.65
N ARG A 50 12.07 -6.45 -1.41
CA ARG A 50 11.78 -6.54 -2.85
C ARG A 50 13.03 -6.52 -3.74
N GLY A 51 14.23 -6.42 -3.17
CA GLY A 51 15.49 -6.32 -3.92
C GLY A 51 15.67 -5.01 -4.67
N LEU A 52 14.95 -3.95 -4.29
CA LEU A 52 15.00 -2.64 -4.93
C LEU A 52 16.13 -1.75 -4.37
N THR A 53 16.64 -2.08 -3.18
CA THR A 53 17.74 -1.37 -2.51
C THR A 53 18.63 -2.37 -1.77
N GLU A 54 19.91 -2.06 -1.62
CA GLU A 54 20.87 -2.94 -0.93
C GLU A 54 20.94 -2.71 0.59
N THR A 55 20.51 -1.54 1.08
CA THR A 55 20.64 -1.19 2.48
C THR A 55 19.54 -1.85 3.32
N PRO A 56 19.89 -2.70 4.30
CA PRO A 56 18.90 -3.26 5.21
C PRO A 56 18.39 -2.18 6.16
N SER A 57 17.12 -2.28 6.56
CA SER A 57 16.55 -1.42 7.60
C SER A 57 16.89 -1.92 9.00
N SER A 58 16.72 -1.07 10.01
CA SER A 58 16.99 -1.40 11.42
C SER A 58 15.74 -1.87 12.20
N LEU A 59 14.83 -2.61 11.56
CA LEU A 59 13.59 -3.02 12.18
C LEU A 59 13.75 -4.20 13.16
N PRO A 60 12.97 -4.26 14.25
CA PRO A 60 12.88 -5.45 15.10
C PRO A 60 12.44 -6.69 14.28
N PRO A 61 12.90 -7.92 14.63
CA PRO A 61 12.66 -9.10 13.80
C PRO A 61 11.19 -9.39 13.45
N VAL A 62 10.27 -9.25 14.41
CA VAL A 62 8.82 -9.47 14.18
C VAL A 62 8.27 -8.44 13.18
N VAL A 63 8.71 -7.19 13.27
CA VAL A 63 8.30 -6.10 12.38
C VAL A 63 8.91 -6.26 10.99
N ALA A 64 10.21 -6.56 10.91
CA ALA A 64 10.89 -6.86 9.66
C ALA A 64 10.21 -8.03 8.91
N SER A 65 9.90 -9.12 9.62
CA SER A 65 9.19 -10.27 9.04
C SER A 65 7.79 -9.90 8.55
N ALA A 66 7.04 -9.09 9.31
CA ALA A 66 5.73 -8.62 8.87
C ALA A 66 5.83 -7.75 7.61
N VAL A 67 6.73 -6.77 7.59
CA VAL A 67 6.95 -5.88 6.44
C VAL A 67 7.36 -6.67 5.20
N ALA A 68 8.36 -7.56 5.33
CA ALA A 68 8.80 -8.41 4.23
C ALA A 68 7.64 -9.25 3.69
N ARG A 69 6.90 -9.92 4.59
CA ARG A 69 5.77 -10.77 4.18
C ARG A 69 4.74 -10.00 3.37
N ILE A 70 4.33 -8.82 3.85
CA ILE A 70 3.36 -7.97 3.15
C ILE A 70 3.92 -7.47 1.81
N ALA A 71 5.22 -7.16 1.74
CA ALA A 71 5.84 -6.58 0.55
C ALA A 71 6.10 -7.59 -0.58
N VAL A 72 6.45 -8.85 -0.27
CA VAL A 72 6.89 -9.84 -1.29
C VAL A 72 6.04 -11.10 -1.38
N GLU A 73 5.33 -11.46 -0.31
CA GLU A 73 4.66 -12.76 -0.21
C GLU A 73 3.31 -12.64 0.50
N ALA A 74 2.55 -11.56 0.23
CA ALA A 74 1.33 -11.24 0.96
C ALA A 74 0.32 -12.41 1.01
N MET A 75 0.29 -13.25 -0.04
CA MET A 75 -0.52 -14.48 -0.13
C MET A 75 -0.21 -15.52 0.95
N THR A 76 0.96 -15.49 1.59
CA THR A 76 1.34 -16.39 2.69
C THR A 76 0.85 -15.87 4.04
N SER A 77 0.23 -14.69 4.09
CA SER A 77 -0.37 -14.15 5.31
C SER A 77 -1.46 -15.08 5.83
N ARG A 78 -1.51 -15.25 7.15
CA ARG A 78 -2.40 -16.17 7.87
C ARG A 78 -2.73 -15.58 9.24
N SER A 79 -3.78 -16.07 9.90
CA SER A 79 -4.21 -15.55 11.19
C SER A 79 -3.15 -15.72 12.30
N GLU A 80 -2.33 -16.77 12.25
CA GLU A 80 -1.24 -17.00 13.19
C GLU A 80 -0.18 -15.91 13.15
N HIS A 81 0.01 -15.25 12.01
CA HIS A 81 0.95 -14.14 11.89
C HIS A 81 0.47 -12.90 12.64
N VAL A 82 -0.84 -12.63 12.60
CA VAL A 82 -1.45 -11.54 13.39
C VAL A 82 -1.43 -11.91 14.88
N ALA A 83 -1.71 -13.17 15.22
CA ALA A 83 -1.61 -13.63 16.60
C ALA A 83 -0.19 -13.52 17.17
N ALA A 84 0.84 -13.85 16.38
CA ALA A 84 2.24 -13.69 16.78
C ALA A 84 2.63 -12.22 16.98
N TRP A 85 2.09 -11.31 16.16
CA TRP A 85 2.24 -9.87 16.36
C TRP A 85 1.66 -9.40 17.70
N GLU A 86 0.45 -9.85 18.03
CA GLU A 86 -0.19 -9.53 19.32
C GLU A 86 0.56 -10.16 20.51
N GLN A 87 1.08 -11.38 20.36
CA GLN A 87 1.90 -12.06 21.37
C GLN A 87 3.23 -11.36 21.65
N ASP A 88 3.78 -10.62 20.68
CA ASP A 88 4.94 -9.73 20.86
C ASP A 88 4.59 -8.43 21.63
N GLY A 89 3.35 -8.31 22.13
CA GLY A 89 2.88 -7.18 22.93
C GLY A 89 2.48 -5.96 22.11
N ARG A 90 2.22 -6.13 20.80
CA ARG A 90 1.86 -5.05 19.88
C ARG A 90 0.36 -5.02 19.64
N ASP A 91 -0.19 -3.81 19.52
CA ASP A 91 -1.60 -3.61 19.19
C ASP A 91 -1.89 -4.10 17.75
N VAL A 92 -2.98 -4.84 17.55
CA VAL A 92 -3.45 -5.26 16.23
C VAL A 92 -3.77 -4.08 15.33
N LEU A 93 -4.19 -2.93 15.88
CA LEU A 93 -4.42 -1.71 15.10
C LEU A 93 -3.10 -1.16 14.53
N ALA A 94 -1.99 -1.28 15.26
CA ALA A 94 -0.67 -0.93 14.71
C ALA A 94 -0.29 -1.84 13.52
N TYR A 95 -0.71 -3.11 13.51
CA TYR A 95 -0.51 -3.97 12.33
C TYR A 95 -1.23 -3.43 11.09
N ILE A 96 -2.44 -2.87 11.24
CA ILE A 96 -3.21 -2.26 10.14
C ILE A 96 -2.44 -1.08 9.55
N GLU A 97 -1.86 -0.22 10.38
CA GLU A 97 -1.05 0.91 9.91
C GLU A 97 0.22 0.44 9.18
N LEU A 98 0.89 -0.59 9.69
CA LEU A 98 2.04 -1.19 9.00
C LEU A 98 1.64 -1.69 7.61
N VAL A 99 0.51 -2.41 7.49
CA VAL A 99 -0.04 -2.84 6.19
C VAL A 99 -0.33 -1.64 5.29
N ALA A 100 -0.90 -0.55 5.82
CA ALA A 100 -1.19 0.65 5.06
C ALA A 100 0.08 1.26 4.45
N VAL A 101 1.13 1.46 5.24
CA VAL A 101 2.40 2.04 4.78
C VAL A 101 3.09 1.13 3.76
N VAL A 102 3.21 -0.16 4.07
CA VAL A 102 3.90 -1.10 3.17
C VAL A 102 3.17 -1.24 1.84
N SER A 103 1.83 -1.31 1.86
CA SER A 103 1.04 -1.45 0.62
C SER A 103 1.17 -0.23 -0.29
N VAL A 104 1.10 1.01 0.24
CA VAL A 104 1.25 2.20 -0.60
C VAL A 104 2.65 2.35 -1.17
N ILE A 105 3.69 2.04 -0.40
CA ILE A 105 5.08 2.05 -0.90
C ILE A 105 5.26 1.00 -2.00
N CYS A 106 4.71 -0.20 -1.81
CA CYS A 106 4.77 -1.24 -2.84
C CYS A 106 4.04 -0.81 -4.12
N SER A 107 2.90 -0.13 -4.03
CA SER A 107 2.19 0.42 -5.19
C SER A 107 3.01 1.50 -5.92
N ILE A 108 3.55 2.47 -5.20
CA ILE A 108 4.38 3.55 -5.76
C ILE A 108 5.60 2.98 -6.49
N ASP A 109 6.37 2.13 -5.82
CA ASP A 109 7.60 1.58 -6.37
C ASP A 109 7.31 0.64 -7.56
N SER A 110 6.21 -0.12 -7.51
CA SER A 110 5.80 -0.96 -8.66
C SER A 110 5.41 -0.12 -9.88
N TYR A 111 4.75 1.03 -9.67
CA TYR A 111 4.48 1.98 -10.74
C TYR A 111 5.78 2.53 -11.34
N ARG A 112 6.71 3.02 -10.50
CA ARG A 112 8.02 3.55 -10.98
C ARG A 112 8.79 2.52 -11.78
N VAL A 113 8.91 1.29 -11.27
CA VAL A 113 9.56 0.18 -11.98
C VAL A 113 8.82 -0.12 -13.29
N GLY A 114 7.48 -0.17 -13.27
CA GLY A 114 6.66 -0.48 -14.44
C GLY A 114 6.79 0.52 -15.58
N VAL A 115 6.97 1.81 -15.27
CA VAL A 115 7.16 2.88 -16.28
C VAL A 115 8.64 3.16 -16.59
N GLY A 116 9.57 2.41 -15.99
CA GLY A 116 11.02 2.62 -16.18
C GLY A 116 11.56 3.90 -15.55
N ALA A 117 10.89 4.45 -14.54
CA ALA A 117 11.32 5.62 -13.79
C ALA A 117 12.16 5.23 -12.55
N PRO A 118 13.07 6.10 -12.07
CA PRO A 118 13.75 5.88 -10.80
C PRO A 118 12.77 5.85 -9.63
N LEU A 119 13.13 5.15 -8.57
CA LEU A 119 12.38 5.17 -7.32
C LEU A 119 12.42 6.56 -6.70
N ASP A 120 11.31 6.99 -6.09
CA ASP A 120 11.27 8.24 -5.35
C ASP A 120 12.18 8.19 -4.12
N VAL A 121 12.84 9.31 -3.82
CA VAL A 121 13.55 9.51 -2.57
C VAL A 121 12.52 9.58 -1.44
N LEU A 122 12.72 8.79 -0.39
CA LEU A 122 11.89 8.88 0.80
C LEU A 122 12.12 10.23 1.50
N PRO A 123 11.07 10.92 1.96
CA PRO A 123 11.23 12.22 2.61
C PRO A 123 11.94 12.11 3.95
N ASP A 124 12.40 13.24 4.48
CA ASP A 124 12.86 13.33 5.86
C ASP A 124 11.68 13.12 6.83
N PRO A 125 11.89 12.44 7.98
CA PRO A 125 10.83 12.21 8.95
C PRO A 125 10.38 13.53 9.58
N MET A 126 9.09 13.84 9.48
CA MET A 126 8.50 14.96 10.21
C MET A 126 8.44 14.63 11.71
N PRO A 127 8.85 15.56 12.60
CA PRO A 127 8.76 15.34 14.04
C PRO A 127 7.30 15.27 14.52
N GLY A 128 7.08 14.55 15.61
CA GLY A 128 5.78 14.45 16.28
C GLY A 128 5.48 13.04 16.75
N ASP A 129 4.57 12.94 17.71
CA ASP A 129 4.11 11.67 18.24
C ASP A 129 2.95 11.10 17.40
N PRO A 130 2.74 9.78 17.42
CA PRO A 130 1.57 9.17 16.82
C PRO A 130 0.27 9.69 17.44
N VAL A 131 -0.76 9.88 16.63
CA VAL A 131 -2.10 10.31 17.04
C VAL A 131 -3.12 9.30 16.54
N PRO A 132 -3.53 8.32 17.38
CA PRO A 132 -4.50 7.30 16.99
C PRO A 132 -5.82 7.93 16.58
N VAL A 133 -6.25 7.68 15.34
CA VAL A 133 -7.63 7.94 14.89
C VAL A 133 -8.24 6.60 14.55
N ILE A 134 -9.18 6.15 15.37
CA ILE A 134 -9.79 4.82 15.29
C ILE A 134 -11.29 4.99 15.05
N ASP A 135 -11.84 4.27 14.09
CA ASP A 135 -13.29 4.22 13.89
C ASP A 135 -13.94 3.35 14.98
N ASP A 136 -14.89 3.91 15.74
CA ASP A 136 -15.54 3.24 16.87
C ASP A 136 -16.42 2.05 16.46
N ARG A 137 -16.77 1.95 15.17
CA ARG A 137 -17.50 0.81 14.60
C ARG A 137 -16.58 -0.32 14.19
N ALA A 138 -15.26 -0.12 14.22
CA ALA A 138 -14.29 -1.12 13.82
C ALA A 138 -14.36 -2.33 14.74
N LYS A 139 -14.55 -3.50 14.13
CA LYS A 139 -14.61 -4.78 14.84
C LYS A 139 -14.06 -5.89 13.97
N LYS A 140 -13.55 -6.94 14.59
CA LYS A 140 -13.12 -8.13 13.87
C LYS A 140 -14.36 -8.86 13.36
N ALA A 141 -14.64 -8.79 12.06
CA ALA A 141 -15.80 -9.39 11.43
C ALA A 141 -15.40 -10.01 10.08
N ASN A 142 -15.21 -11.34 10.07
CA ASN A 142 -14.74 -12.11 8.90
C ASN A 142 -13.34 -11.70 8.37
N SER A 143 -12.53 -11.07 9.22
CA SER A 143 -11.14 -10.67 8.97
C SER A 143 -10.26 -11.08 10.15
N TRP A 144 -8.93 -11.04 9.98
CA TRP A 144 -7.99 -11.26 11.09
C TRP A 144 -7.77 -10.02 11.95
N VAL A 145 -8.05 -8.83 11.40
CA VAL A 145 -7.90 -7.51 12.05
C VAL A 145 -9.23 -6.75 12.05
N PRO A 146 -9.45 -5.77 12.95
CA PRO A 146 -10.67 -4.97 12.93
C PRO A 146 -10.93 -4.24 11.61
N THR A 147 -12.19 -4.23 11.15
CA THR A 147 -12.67 -3.47 9.99
C THR A 147 -14.03 -2.84 10.29
N VAL A 148 -14.41 -1.80 9.55
CA VAL A 148 -15.75 -1.22 9.57
C VAL A 148 -16.60 -1.92 8.50
N GLY A 149 -17.67 -2.59 8.92
CA GLY A 149 -18.56 -3.31 8.01
C GLY A 149 -18.00 -4.67 7.58
N VAL A 150 -18.29 -5.06 6.33
CA VAL A 150 -17.81 -6.32 5.74
C VAL A 150 -16.33 -6.17 5.38
N ALA A 151 -15.52 -7.17 5.74
CA ALA A 151 -14.13 -7.24 5.35
C ALA A 151 -14.00 -7.52 3.84
N LEU A 152 -13.60 -6.49 3.10
CA LEU A 152 -13.38 -6.48 1.66
C LEU A 152 -12.08 -5.70 1.38
N ALA A 153 -11.52 -5.81 0.17
CA ALA A 153 -10.33 -5.04 -0.21
C ALA A 153 -10.46 -3.51 0.02
N PRO A 154 -11.60 -2.84 -0.26
CA PRO A 154 -11.77 -1.41 0.05
C PRO A 154 -11.83 -1.09 1.55
N THR A 155 -12.24 -2.03 2.40
CA THR A 155 -12.43 -1.83 3.84
C THR A 155 -11.24 -2.34 4.68
N ALA A 156 -10.21 -2.91 4.06
CA ALA A 156 -9.08 -3.54 4.75
C ALA A 156 -8.35 -2.62 5.76
N LEU A 157 -8.35 -1.30 5.51
CA LEU A 157 -7.72 -0.29 6.38
C LEU A 157 -8.72 0.55 7.19
N SER A 158 -10.01 0.20 7.12
CA SER A 158 -11.10 1.07 7.60
C SER A 158 -11.15 1.29 9.11
N ALA A 159 -10.47 0.46 9.91
CA ALA A 159 -10.34 0.72 11.35
C ALA A 159 -9.54 1.99 11.65
N LEU A 160 -8.67 2.41 10.73
CA LEU A 160 -7.84 3.60 10.84
C LEU A 160 -8.17 4.57 9.70
N PRO A 161 -9.09 5.54 9.92
CA PRO A 161 -9.52 6.47 8.88
C PRO A 161 -8.38 7.26 8.22
N ASN A 162 -7.35 7.65 8.97
CA ASN A 162 -6.17 8.34 8.43
C ASN A 162 -5.44 7.48 7.39
N GLU A 163 -5.32 6.19 7.66
CA GLU A 163 -4.55 5.25 6.84
C GLU A 163 -5.35 4.85 5.59
N SER A 164 -6.67 4.72 5.73
CA SER A 164 -7.58 4.57 4.61
C SER A 164 -7.56 5.81 3.69
N ALA A 165 -7.55 7.01 4.27
CA ALA A 165 -7.46 8.26 3.51
C ALA A 165 -6.13 8.40 2.77
N MET A 166 -5.01 7.97 3.36
CA MET A 166 -3.69 7.97 2.72
C MET A 166 -3.66 7.14 1.43
N LYS A 167 -4.32 5.98 1.38
CA LYS A 167 -4.35 5.11 0.19
C LYS A 167 -5.15 5.69 -0.97
N LYS A 168 -6.19 6.48 -0.67
CA LYS A 168 -7.22 6.88 -1.65
C LYS A 168 -6.67 7.58 -2.91
N PRO A 169 -5.76 8.57 -2.82
CA PRO A 169 -5.23 9.24 -4.01
C PRO A 169 -4.57 8.27 -5.01
N LEU A 170 -3.84 7.26 -4.51
CA LEU A 170 -3.22 6.26 -5.38
C LEU A 170 -4.25 5.35 -6.04
N GLY A 171 -5.35 5.00 -5.34
CA GLY A 171 -6.43 4.21 -5.92
C GLY A 171 -7.05 4.90 -7.15
N ILE A 172 -7.30 6.21 -7.03
CA ILE A 172 -7.83 7.03 -8.14
C ILE A 172 -6.80 7.12 -9.27
N ALA A 173 -5.54 7.41 -8.92
CA ALA A 173 -4.48 7.63 -9.90
C ALA A 173 -4.03 6.36 -10.65
N PHE A 174 -4.08 5.19 -10.01
CA PHE A 174 -3.64 3.92 -10.60
C PHE A 174 -4.77 3.04 -11.12
N TYR A 175 -6.01 3.25 -10.65
CA TYR A 175 -7.13 2.38 -10.97
C TYR A 175 -8.40 3.18 -11.32
N LEU A 176 -9.35 3.26 -10.39
CA LEU A 176 -10.68 3.85 -10.54
C LEU A 176 -11.03 4.65 -9.28
N ASP A 177 -11.87 5.67 -9.43
CA ASP A 177 -12.52 6.32 -8.28
C ASP A 177 -13.55 5.35 -7.68
N ASP A 178 -13.59 5.26 -6.35
CA ASP A 178 -14.55 4.43 -5.59
C ASP A 178 -16.01 4.70 -6.00
N LYS A 179 -16.34 5.90 -6.50
CA LYS A 179 -17.67 6.28 -6.97
C LYS A 179 -18.13 5.50 -8.21
N VAL A 180 -17.19 5.03 -9.04
CA VAL A 180 -17.48 4.37 -10.32
C VAL A 180 -16.99 2.92 -10.38
N VAL A 181 -16.35 2.42 -9.31
CA VAL A 181 -15.79 1.06 -9.27
C VAL A 181 -16.82 -0.04 -9.55
N HIS A 182 -18.09 0.17 -9.19
CA HIS A 182 -19.19 -0.78 -9.46
C HIS A 182 -20.04 -0.43 -10.70
N GLN A 183 -19.66 0.59 -11.46
CA GLN A 183 -20.32 1.00 -12.70
C GLN A 183 -19.50 0.47 -13.88
N TYR A 184 -19.77 -0.78 -14.29
CA TYR A 184 -18.94 -1.50 -15.27
C TYR A 184 -19.04 -0.96 -16.71
N ASP A 185 -20.03 -0.14 -16.98
CA ASP A 185 -20.26 0.58 -18.24
C ASP A 185 -19.52 1.92 -18.32
N VAL A 186 -18.90 2.36 -17.23
CA VAL A 186 -18.08 3.57 -17.19
C VAL A 186 -16.64 3.24 -17.60
N GLU A 187 -16.23 3.80 -18.75
CA GLU A 187 -14.84 3.74 -19.21
C GLU A 187 -13.95 4.71 -18.42
N PRO A 188 -12.73 4.29 -18.05
CA PRO A 188 -11.83 5.07 -17.20
C PRO A 188 -11.10 6.20 -17.95
N GLY A 189 -11.22 6.26 -19.29
CA GLY A 189 -10.48 7.22 -20.11
C GLY A 189 -8.97 6.98 -20.14
N ARG A 190 -8.52 5.73 -19.95
CA ARG A 190 -7.12 5.30 -19.96
C ARG A 190 -6.82 4.51 -21.24
N GLU A 191 -5.54 4.17 -21.45
CA GLU A 191 -5.11 3.36 -22.60
C GLU A 191 -5.74 1.96 -22.61
N LEU A 192 -5.94 1.37 -21.42
CA LEU A 192 -6.68 0.13 -21.26
C LEU A 192 -8.17 0.43 -21.10
N SER A 193 -8.99 -0.30 -21.84
CA SER A 193 -10.45 -0.28 -21.64
C SER A 193 -10.83 -0.87 -20.28
N ARG A 194 -12.04 -0.57 -19.83
CA ARG A 194 -12.54 -1.10 -18.55
C ARG A 194 -12.42 -2.63 -18.45
N PRO A 195 -12.84 -3.44 -19.45
CA PRO A 195 -12.65 -4.90 -19.38
C PRO A 195 -11.18 -5.35 -19.34
N GLN A 196 -10.28 -4.64 -20.03
CA GLN A 196 -8.85 -4.96 -20.02
C GLN A 196 -8.23 -4.68 -18.64
N MET A 197 -8.58 -3.56 -18.01
CA MET A 197 -8.14 -3.25 -16.65
C MET A 197 -8.66 -4.29 -15.65
N GLU A 198 -9.95 -4.64 -15.71
CA GLU A 198 -10.56 -5.63 -14.83
C GLU A 198 -9.97 -7.04 -15.04
N LEU A 199 -9.56 -7.40 -16.26
CA LEU A 199 -8.86 -8.65 -16.53
C LEU A 199 -7.49 -8.69 -15.83
N VAL A 200 -6.72 -7.60 -15.90
CA VAL A 200 -5.42 -7.47 -15.21
C VAL A 200 -5.61 -7.47 -13.70
N ALA A 201 -6.59 -6.73 -13.19
CA ALA A 201 -6.93 -6.68 -11.78
C ALA A 201 -7.35 -8.07 -11.26
N SER A 202 -8.27 -8.74 -11.96
CA SER A 202 -8.74 -10.09 -11.61
C SER A 202 -7.60 -11.11 -11.62
N ARG A 203 -6.70 -11.05 -12.61
CA ARG A 203 -5.52 -11.93 -12.63
C ARG A 203 -4.56 -11.65 -11.47
N THR A 204 -4.33 -10.38 -11.16
CA THR A 204 -3.49 -9.97 -10.02
C THR A 204 -4.09 -10.42 -8.70
N SER A 205 -5.38 -10.20 -8.48
CA SER A 205 -6.11 -10.71 -7.33
C SER A 205 -6.04 -12.23 -7.25
N TRP A 206 -6.16 -12.92 -8.41
CA TRP A 206 -6.08 -14.36 -8.46
C TRP A 206 -4.74 -14.94 -8.02
N LEU A 207 -3.66 -14.35 -8.50
CA LEU A 207 -2.30 -14.76 -8.11
C LEU A 207 -1.99 -14.47 -6.64
N ASN A 208 -2.67 -13.50 -6.02
CA ASN A 208 -2.44 -13.09 -4.63
C ASN A 208 -3.49 -13.66 -3.65
N GLU A 209 -4.37 -14.56 -4.10
CA GLU A 209 -5.48 -15.10 -3.31
C GLU A 209 -6.37 -14.00 -2.66
N CYS A 210 -6.53 -12.87 -3.34
CA CYS A 210 -7.29 -11.72 -2.85
C CYS A 210 -8.77 -11.84 -3.27
N PHE A 211 -9.51 -12.78 -2.66
CA PHE A 211 -10.91 -13.06 -3.00
C PHE A 211 -11.83 -13.05 -1.78
N PHE A 212 -12.15 -11.89 -1.22
CA PHE A 212 -13.08 -11.83 -0.08
C PHE A 212 -13.95 -10.57 -0.16
#